data_AF-A0A6P0JZG4-F1
#
_entry.id   AF-A0A6P0JZG4-F1
#
_cell.length_a   1.000
_cell.length_b   1.000
_cell.length_c   1.000
_cell.angle_alpha   90.00
_cell.angle_beta   90.00
_cell.angle_gamma   90.00
#
_symmetry.space_group_name_H-M   'P 1'
#
loop_
_entity.id
_entity.type
_entity.pdbx_description
1 polymer ?
#
loop_
_entity_poly.entity_id
_entity_poly.type
_entity_poly.pdbx_seq_one_letter_code
_entity_poly.pdbx_strand_id
1 'polypeptide(L)'
;KKHLYESLGIPEYWVIDVVGRRVFAFQLQENNQYQECSLSRSLSGLAIALLQETLSRLQDESNGSVANWFAEQIQTLDREGN
;
A
#
# COMPACT_ATOMS: atom_id res chain seq x y z
N LYS A 1 12.93 -11.44 -8.62
CA LYS A 1 12.33 -10.30 -9.36
C LYS A 1 12.68 -8.92 -8.77
N LYS A 2 12.91 -8.79 -7.45
CA LYS A 2 13.23 -7.52 -6.75
C LYS A 2 14.41 -6.72 -7.38
N HIS A 3 15.51 -7.38 -7.73
CA HIS A 3 16.69 -6.72 -8.33
C HIS A 3 16.47 -6.05 -9.69
N LEU A 4 15.46 -6.48 -10.47
CA LEU A 4 15.17 -5.85 -11.77
C LEU A 4 14.58 -4.45 -11.58
N TYR A 5 13.72 -4.26 -10.57
CA TYR A 5 13.12 -2.96 -10.27
C TYR A 5 14.09 -1.99 -9.61
N GLU A 6 15.10 -2.48 -8.88
CA GLU A 6 16.21 -1.67 -8.35
C GLU A 6 17.01 -1.00 -9.48
N SER A 7 17.24 -1.72 -10.58
CA SER A 7 17.94 -1.16 -11.76
C SER A 7 17.12 -0.13 -12.54
N LEU A 8 15.79 -0.10 -12.33
CA LEU A 8 14.87 0.83 -12.98
C LEU A 8 14.61 2.10 -12.16
N GLY A 9 15.19 2.21 -10.96
CA GLY A 9 15.04 3.38 -10.10
C GLY A 9 13.62 3.64 -9.62
N ILE A 10 12.79 2.58 -9.49
CA ILE A 10 11.40 2.74 -9.06
C ILE A 10 11.38 3.18 -7.59
N PRO A 11 10.83 4.36 -7.25
CA PRO A 11 10.89 4.89 -5.89
C PRO A 11 10.18 4.02 -4.86
N GLU A 12 9.12 3.33 -5.27
CA GLU A 12 8.29 2.51 -4.40
C GLU A 12 7.81 1.23 -5.11
N TYR A 13 7.97 0.08 -4.46
CA TYR A 13 7.66 -1.25 -5.00
C TYR A 13 6.77 -2.02 -4.04
N TRP A 14 5.65 -2.55 -4.54
CA TRP A 14 4.63 -3.20 -3.73
C TRP A 14 4.46 -4.67 -4.11
N VAL A 15 4.30 -5.50 -3.09
CA VAL A 15 3.94 -6.90 -3.22
C VAL A 15 2.61 -7.11 -2.51
N ILE A 16 1.57 -7.44 -3.27
CA ILE A 16 0.23 -7.71 -2.75
C ILE A 16 -0.05 -9.21 -2.93
N ASP A 17 -0.11 -9.92 -1.81
CA ASP A 17 -0.64 -11.28 -1.76
C ASP A 17 -2.11 -11.23 -1.38
N VAL A 18 -2.98 -11.31 -2.39
CA VAL A 18 -4.43 -11.26 -2.22
C VAL A 18 -4.96 -12.51 -1.51
N VAL A 19 -4.34 -13.67 -1.72
CA VAL A 19 -4.77 -14.94 -1.11
C VAL A 19 -4.35 -15.00 0.36
N GLY A 20 -3.09 -14.65 0.63
CA GLY A 20 -2.52 -14.60 1.97
C GLY A 20 -2.90 -13.35 2.77
N ARG A 21 -3.54 -12.36 2.14
CA ARG A 21 -3.96 -11.06 2.72
C ARG A 21 -2.79 -10.27 3.30
N ARG A 22 -1.70 -10.21 2.55
CA ARG A 22 -0.48 -9.51 2.96
C ARG A 22 -0.11 -8.47 1.93
N VAL A 23 0.24 -7.29 2.41
CA VAL A 23 0.76 -6.22 1.59
C VAL A 23 2.10 -5.83 2.16
N PHE A 24 3.12 -5.82 1.31
CA PHE A 24 4.44 -5.33 1.63
C PHE A 24 4.75 -4.18 0.68
N ALA A 25 5.14 -3.04 1.23
CA ALA A 25 5.65 -1.92 0.45
C ALA A 25 7.12 -1.72 0.77
N PHE A 26 7.89 -1.41 -0.27
CA PHE A 26 9.31 -1.14 -0.16
C PHE A 26 9.63 0.18 -0.83
N GLN A 27 10.49 0.98 -0.20
CA GLN A 27 11.00 2.24 -0.75
C GLN A 27 12.47 2.11 -1.11
N LEU A 28 12.83 2.63 -2.28
CA LEU A 28 14.21 2.70 -2.72
C LEU A 28 14.92 3.80 -1.92
N GLN A 29 15.95 3.42 -1.18
CA GLN A 29 16.77 4.33 -0.39
C GLN A 29 17.92 4.90 -1.25
N GLU A 30 18.59 5.94 -0.76
CA GLU A 30 19.73 6.59 -1.45
C GLU A 30 20.90 5.63 -1.72
N ASN A 31 21.02 4.56 -0.92
CA ASN A 31 22.01 3.50 -1.11
C ASN A 31 21.60 2.47 -2.19
N ASN A 32 20.53 2.75 -2.94
CA ASN A 32 19.97 1.92 -4.00
C ASN A 32 19.46 0.55 -3.51
N GLN A 33 19.06 0.46 -2.24
CA GLN A 33 18.45 -0.74 -1.65
C GLN A 33 16.99 -0.47 -1.26
N TYR A 34 16.15 -1.49 -1.41
CA TYR A 34 14.76 -1.45 -0.98
C TYR A 34 14.59 -1.80 0.50
N GLN A 35 14.06 -0.86 1.28
CA GLN A 35 13.65 -1.05 2.66
C GLN A 35 12.14 -1.10 2.79
N GLU A 36 11.61 -1.99 3.65
CA GLU A 36 10.17 -2.08 3.92
C GLU A 36 9.65 -0.80 4.58
N CYS A 37 8.47 -0.34 4.19
CA CYS A 37 7.81 0.82 4.76
C CYS A 37 6.36 0.52 5.13
N SER A 38 5.88 1.18 6.19
CA SER A 38 4.50 1.06 6.66
C SER A 38 3.56 2.13 6.08
N LEU A 39 4.13 3.19 5.50
CA LEU A 39 3.41 4.29 4.86
C LEU A 39 3.91 4.46 3.44
N SER A 40 2.99 4.66 2.50
CA SER A 40 3.31 4.98 1.11
C SER A 40 3.78 6.41 0.98
N ARG A 41 4.91 6.62 0.31
CA ARG A 41 5.36 7.94 -0.14
C ARG A 41 4.69 8.33 -1.45
N SER A 42 4.34 7.35 -2.30
CA SER A 42 3.66 7.59 -3.57
C SER A 42 2.18 7.96 -3.40
N LEU A 43 1.55 7.50 -2.33
CA LEU A 43 0.14 7.77 -1.99
C LEU A 43 0.05 8.58 -0.70
N SER A 44 0.78 9.69 -0.62
CA SER A 44 0.64 10.73 0.42
C SER A 44 0.47 10.22 1.86
N GLY A 45 1.26 9.24 2.28
CA GLY A 45 1.21 8.69 3.64
C GLY A 45 0.18 7.57 3.86
N LEU A 46 -0.42 7.00 2.81
CA LEU A 46 -1.34 5.88 2.92
C LEU A 46 -0.71 4.73 3.72
N ALA A 47 -1.37 4.33 4.82
CA ALA A 47 -0.91 3.23 5.64
C ALA A 47 -1.09 1.88 4.92
N ILE A 48 -0.04 1.08 4.86
CA ILE A 48 -0.09 -0.27 4.28
C ILE A 48 -1.03 -1.19 5.07
N ALA A 49 -1.14 -0.96 6.38
CA ALA A 49 -2.11 -1.63 7.23
C ALA A 49 -3.57 -1.42 6.76
N LEU A 50 -3.89 -0.24 6.20
CA LEU A 50 -5.23 0.02 5.67
C LEU A 50 -5.56 -0.88 4.48
N LEU A 51 -4.57 -1.20 3.64
CA LEU A 51 -4.75 -2.13 2.52
C LEU A 51 -4.94 -3.56 3.02
N GLN A 52 -4.24 -3.97 4.07
CA GLN A 52 -4.43 -5.28 4.69
C GLN A 52 -5.82 -5.43 5.31
N GLU A 53 -6.33 -4.37 5.95
CA GLU A 53 -7.70 -4.26 6.44
C GLU A 53 -8.71 -4.38 5.29
N THR A 54 -8.49 -3.66 4.17
CA THR A 54 -9.32 -3.77 2.95
C THR A 54 -9.38 -5.20 2.43
N LEU A 55 -8.24 -5.88 2.31
CA LEU A 55 -8.19 -7.28 1.87
C LEU A 55 -8.91 -8.23 2.85
N SER A 56 -8.88 -7.92 4.14
CA SER A 56 -9.58 -8.71 5.16
C SER A 56 -11.09 -8.52 5.06
N ARG A 57 -11.57 -7.28 4.88
CA ARG A 57 -13.00 -6.98 4.71
C ARG A 57 -13.63 -7.60 3.46
N LEU A 58 -12.87 -7.71 2.37
CA LEU A 58 -13.32 -8.38 1.14
C LEU A 58 -13.69 -9.87 1.33
N GLN A 59 -13.37 -10.48 2.47
CA GLN A 59 -13.78 -11.85 2.76
C GLN A 59 -15.26 -11.96 3.14
N ASP A 60 -15.76 -10.97 3.88
CA ASP A 60 -17.08 -11.02 4.51
C ASP A 60 -18.05 -10.01 3.89
N GLU A 61 -17.52 -8.98 3.22
CA GLU A 61 -18.29 -7.89 2.63
C GLU A 61 -18.20 -7.89 1.10
N SER A 62 -19.19 -7.28 0.44
CA SER A 62 -19.17 -7.14 -1.01
C SER A 62 -18.05 -6.19 -1.47
N ASN A 63 -17.50 -6.44 -2.66
CA ASN A 63 -16.52 -5.54 -3.28
C ASN A 63 -16.96 -4.08 -3.29
N GLY A 64 -18.25 -3.81 -3.56
CA GLY A 64 -18.79 -2.46 -3.59
C GLY A 64 -18.80 -1.79 -2.22
N SER A 65 -19.21 -2.52 -1.18
CA SER A 65 -19.22 -2.03 0.21
C SER A 65 -17.80 -1.68 0.68
N VAL A 66 -16.85 -2.59 0.43
CA VAL A 66 -15.45 -2.39 0.83
C VAL A 66 -14.80 -1.26 0.05
N ALA A 67 -15.08 -1.13 -1.25
CA ALA A 67 -14.57 -0.02 -2.07
C ALA A 67 -15.07 1.33 -1.57
N ASN A 68 -16.35 1.43 -1.21
CA ASN A 68 -16.93 2.66 -0.63
C ASN A 68 -16.27 2.99 0.72
N TRP A 69 -16.18 2.02 1.62
CA TRP A 69 -15.53 2.20 2.92
C TRP A 69 -14.07 2.64 2.77
N PHE A 70 -13.30 2.00 1.89
CA PHE A 70 -11.90 2.36 1.66
C PHE A 70 -11.76 3.79 1.09
N ALA A 71 -12.67 4.21 0.21
CA ALA A 71 -12.69 5.58 -0.30
C ALA A 71 -12.94 6.62 0.82
N GLU A 72 -13.77 6.32 1.81
CA GLU A 72 -13.97 7.18 2.99
C GLU A 72 -12.71 7.28 3.85
N GLN A 73 -11.96 6.18 4.00
CA GLN A 73 -10.69 6.19 4.73
C GLN A 73 -9.65 7.07 4.03
N ILE A 74 -9.54 6.98 2.69
CA ILE A 74 -8.62 7.82 1.92
C ILE A 74 -9.03 9.30 1.98
N GLN A 75 -10.32 9.62 1.89
CA GLN A 75 -10.79 11.01 2.01
C GLN A 75 -10.47 11.63 3.38
N THR A 76 -10.43 10.82 4.43
CA THR A 76 -10.05 11.29 5.77
C THR A 76 -8.55 11.59 5.83
N LEU A 77 -7.71 10.72 5.25
CA LEU A 77 -6.26 10.94 5.16
C LEU A 77 -5.89 12.24 4.41
N ASP A 78 -6.58 12.54 3.31
CA ASP A 78 -6.37 13.78 2.54
C ASP A 78 -6.68 15.04 3.36
N ARG A 79 -7.62 14.97 4.33
CA ARG A 79 -7.96 16.12 5.18
C ARG A 79 -6.99 16.35 6.33
N GLU A 80 -6.35 15.29 6.84
CA GLU A 80 -5.38 15.40 7.94
C GLU A 80 -3.97 15.78 7.46
N GLY A 81 -3.69 15.62 6.16
CA GLY A 81 -2.43 15.98 5.52
C GLY A 81 -2.31 17.43 5.01
N ASN A 82 -3.32 18.30 5.21
CA ASN A 82 -3.37 19.69 4.73
C ASN A 82 -3.50 20.71 5.87
#